data_AF-A0A3B9XRC8-F1
#
_entry.id   AF-A0A3B9XRC8-F1
#
_cell.length_a   1.000
_cell.length_b   1.000
_cell.length_c   1.000
_cell.angle_alpha   90.00
_cell.angle_beta   90.00
_cell.angle_gamma   90.00
#
_symmetry.space_group_name_H-M   'P 1'
#
loop_
_entity.id
_entity.type
_entity.pdbx_description
1 polymer ?
#
loop_
_entity_poly.entity_id
_entity_poly.type
_entity_poly.pdbx_seq_one_letter_code
_entity_poly.pdbx_strand_id
1 'polypeptide(L)'
;DGKSPGPQLLLAILISDVGITLAHFASHRLSSLWRLHAVHHSVKRLYGFNGLMKHPLHQLIETVAGTTPLLFVGVPQNVLMLLVVAVVLQLLLQHSNVAYFTGPLRRVLAINAVHRFHHLNTAEEGDVNFGLFTTLTDRLLGTAYFDSERTIGTKDLGIASTPNYPADYWQQLMQPFRRDKT
;
A
#
# COMPACT_ATOMS: atom_id res chain seq x y z
N ASP A 1 -22.29 -2.75 -24.43
CA ASP A 1 -22.48 -1.33 -24.76
C ASP A 1 -21.13 -0.72 -25.12
N GLY A 2 -20.96 -0.24 -26.36
CA GLY A 2 -19.66 0.15 -26.94
C GLY A 2 -18.94 1.37 -26.34
N LYS A 3 -19.02 1.59 -25.03
CA LYS A 3 -18.22 2.59 -24.31
C LYS A 3 -16.81 2.06 -24.10
N SER A 4 -15.78 2.87 -24.34
CA SER A 4 -14.41 2.47 -24.09
C SER A 4 -14.21 2.17 -22.59
N PRO A 5 -13.52 1.09 -22.21
CA PRO A 5 -13.34 0.73 -20.80
C PRO A 5 -12.42 1.71 -20.05
N GLY A 6 -11.71 2.60 -20.76
CA GLY A 6 -10.71 3.51 -20.19
C GLY A 6 -11.27 4.46 -19.11
N PRO A 7 -12.27 5.31 -19.40
CA PRO A 7 -12.86 6.20 -18.40
C PRO A 7 -13.48 5.45 -17.21
N GLN A 8 -14.09 4.30 -17.47
CA GLN A 8 -14.66 3.45 -16.41
C GLN A 8 -13.57 2.88 -15.50
N LEU A 9 -12.45 2.42 -16.09
CA LEU A 9 -11.29 1.95 -15.34
C LEU A 9 -10.68 3.07 -14.50
N LEU A 10 -10.52 4.28 -15.04
CA LEU A 10 -9.99 5.42 -14.29
C LEU A 10 -10.86 5.75 -13.07
N LEU A 11 -12.19 5.78 -13.23
CA LEU A 11 -13.11 5.98 -12.11
C LEU A 11 -13.04 4.83 -11.10
N ALA A 12 -12.97 3.59 -11.58
CA ALA A 12 -12.85 2.41 -10.72
C ALA A 12 -11.54 2.44 -9.90
N ILE A 13 -10.42 2.87 -10.52
CA ILE A 13 -9.14 3.09 -9.84
C ILE A 13 -9.31 4.13 -8.73
N LEU A 14 -9.87 5.31 -9.02
CA LEU A 14 -10.01 6.38 -8.03
C LEU A 14 -10.89 5.96 -6.85
N ILE A 15 -12.02 5.31 -7.11
CA ILE A 15 -12.93 4.84 -6.06
C ILE A 15 -12.26 3.74 -5.22
N SER A 16 -11.59 2.78 -5.87
CA SER A 16 -10.88 1.70 -5.17
C SER A 16 -9.71 2.23 -4.35
N ASP A 17 -8.99 3.23 -4.86
CA ASP A 17 -7.84 3.84 -4.19
C ASP A 17 -8.26 4.49 -2.87
N VAL A 18 -9.42 5.17 -2.83
CA VAL A 18 -9.98 5.71 -1.56
C VAL A 18 -10.20 4.60 -0.55
N GLY A 19 -10.89 3.51 -0.93
CA GLY A 19 -11.18 2.40 -0.02
C GLY A 19 -9.92 1.71 0.50
N ILE A 20 -8.96 1.44 -0.39
CA ILE A 20 -7.67 0.85 -0.04
C ILE A 20 -6.88 1.79 0.89
N THR A 21 -6.80 3.08 0.56
CA THR A 21 -6.08 4.07 1.37
C THR A 21 -6.65 4.14 2.79
N LEU A 22 -7.98 4.13 2.95
CA LEU A 22 -8.61 4.19 4.26
C LEU A 22 -8.38 2.92 5.08
N ALA A 23 -8.46 1.74 4.47
CA ALA A 23 -8.12 0.48 5.13
C ALA A 23 -6.64 0.46 5.57
N HIS A 24 -5.77 0.98 4.71
CA HIS A 24 -4.35 1.07 4.96
C HIS A 24 -4.03 2.07 6.09
N PHE A 25 -4.59 3.28 6.04
CA PHE A 25 -4.52 4.27 7.12
C PHE A 25 -5.01 3.70 8.45
N ALA A 26 -6.17 3.03 8.47
CA ALA A 26 -6.69 2.38 9.66
C ALA A 26 -5.74 1.28 10.17
N SER A 27 -4.99 0.63 9.28
CA SER A 27 -3.99 -0.38 9.65
C SER A 27 -2.80 0.18 10.42
N HIS A 28 -2.51 1.47 10.30
CA HIS A 28 -1.49 2.16 11.09
C HIS A 28 -2.03 2.77 12.39
N ARG A 29 -3.37 2.80 12.56
CA ARG A 29 -4.02 3.37 13.77
C ARG A 29 -4.61 2.32 14.70
N LEU A 30 -4.95 1.15 14.18
CA LEU A 30 -5.56 0.05 14.96
C LEU A 30 -4.56 -1.09 15.11
N SER A 31 -4.20 -1.42 16.35
CA SER A 31 -3.19 -2.45 16.67
C SER A 31 -3.51 -3.83 16.08
N SER A 32 -4.79 -4.21 16.00
CA SER A 32 -5.23 -5.48 15.40
C SER A 32 -4.96 -5.54 13.90
N LEU A 33 -5.19 -4.44 13.18
CA LEU A 33 -4.91 -4.34 11.75
C LEU A 33 -3.42 -4.19 11.49
N TRP A 34 -2.72 -3.41 12.33
CA TRP A 34 -1.27 -3.26 12.29
C TRP A 34 -0.57 -4.61 12.36
N ARG A 35 -1.00 -5.52 13.25
CA ARG A 35 -0.38 -6.85 13.36
C ARG A 35 -0.37 -7.61 12.03
N LEU A 36 -1.47 -7.54 11.26
CA LEU A 36 -1.56 -8.16 9.94
C LEU A 36 -0.71 -7.42 8.91
N HIS A 37 -0.74 -6.09 8.96
CA HIS A 37 -0.04 -5.22 8.04
C HIS A 37 1.49 -5.20 8.26
N ALA A 38 1.94 -5.42 9.49
CA ALA A 38 3.35 -5.49 9.87
C ALA A 38 4.12 -6.59 9.11
N VAL A 39 3.43 -7.62 8.60
CA VAL A 39 4.04 -8.61 7.70
C VAL A 39 4.64 -7.91 6.47
N HIS A 40 3.91 -6.94 5.92
CA HIS A 40 4.33 -6.12 4.78
C HIS A 40 5.50 -5.19 5.13
N HIS A 41 5.43 -4.51 6.27
CA HIS A 41 6.51 -3.61 6.76
C HIS A 41 7.74 -4.33 7.27
N SER A 42 7.71 -5.65 7.47
CA SER A 42 8.85 -6.42 7.98
C SER A 42 10.08 -6.42 7.05
N VAL A 43 9.91 -5.94 5.82
CA VAL A 43 10.92 -5.96 4.76
C VAL A 43 12.05 -4.96 5.08
N LYS A 44 13.30 -5.44 5.04
CA LYS A 44 14.51 -4.61 5.26
C LYS A 44 15.08 -4.03 3.95
N ARG A 45 14.45 -4.37 2.82
CA ARG A 45 14.81 -3.95 1.46
C ARG A 45 13.55 -3.89 0.62
N LEU A 46 13.40 -2.83 -0.17
CA LEU A 46 12.28 -2.63 -1.09
C LEU A 46 12.65 -2.92 -2.54
N TYR A 47 11.91 -3.85 -3.14
CA TYR A 47 11.87 -4.22 -4.55
C TYR A 47 10.42 -4.62 -4.91
N GLY A 48 10.10 -4.75 -6.20
CA GLY A 48 8.70 -4.78 -6.66
C GLY A 48 7.85 -5.89 -6.01
N PHE A 49 8.42 -7.07 -5.77
CA PHE A 49 7.68 -8.19 -5.18
C PHE A 49 7.23 -7.94 -3.74
N ASN A 50 7.86 -7.02 -3.00
CA ASN A 50 7.42 -6.67 -1.65
C ASN A 50 5.97 -6.17 -1.62
N GLY A 51 5.48 -5.55 -2.70
CA GLY A 51 4.08 -5.13 -2.82
C GLY A 51 3.08 -6.28 -2.72
N LEU A 52 3.50 -7.51 -3.03
CA LEU A 52 2.67 -8.72 -2.98
C LEU A 52 2.87 -9.54 -1.68
N MET A 53 3.93 -9.23 -0.91
CA MET A 53 4.26 -9.94 0.33
C MET A 53 3.48 -9.33 1.50
N LYS A 54 2.23 -9.77 1.66
CA LYS A 54 1.27 -9.29 2.66
C LYS A 54 0.57 -10.45 3.36
N HIS A 55 0.07 -10.22 4.57
CA HIS A 55 -0.80 -11.20 5.21
C HIS A 55 -2.13 -11.35 4.41
N PRO A 56 -2.59 -12.57 4.07
CA PRO A 56 -3.80 -12.76 3.27
C PRO A 56 -5.07 -12.11 3.83
N LEU A 57 -5.23 -12.11 5.16
CA LEU A 57 -6.35 -11.40 5.79
C LEU A 57 -6.27 -9.88 5.63
N HIS A 58 -5.07 -9.29 5.64
CA HIS A 58 -4.91 -7.86 5.37
C HIS A 58 -5.26 -7.55 3.92
N GLN A 59 -4.77 -8.38 2.99
CA GLN A 59 -5.12 -8.29 1.58
C GLN A 59 -6.64 -8.38 1.35
N LEU A 60 -7.33 -9.29 2.04
CA LEU A 60 -8.80 -9.40 1.95
C LEU A 60 -9.49 -8.11 2.44
N ILE A 61 -9.02 -7.52 3.54
CA ILE A 61 -9.57 -6.27 4.08
C ILE A 61 -9.41 -5.12 3.07
N GLU A 62 -8.21 -4.94 2.52
CA GLU A 62 -7.95 -3.93 1.48
C GLU A 62 -8.81 -4.17 0.23
N THR A 63 -8.92 -5.43 -0.22
CA THR A 63 -9.72 -5.80 -1.38
C THR A 63 -11.20 -5.51 -1.14
N VAL A 64 -11.76 -5.89 0.01
CA VAL A 64 -13.15 -5.59 0.36
C VAL A 64 -13.38 -4.08 0.43
N ALA A 65 -12.49 -3.33 1.07
CA ALA A 65 -12.61 -1.88 1.18
C ALA A 65 -12.55 -1.18 -0.20
N GLY A 66 -11.64 -1.61 -1.08
CA GLY A 66 -11.50 -1.03 -2.42
C GLY A 66 -12.61 -1.43 -3.40
N THR A 67 -13.14 -2.65 -3.30
CA THR A 67 -14.06 -3.19 -4.32
C THR A 67 -15.53 -3.08 -3.94
N THR A 68 -15.89 -3.07 -2.65
CA THR A 68 -17.30 -3.00 -2.22
C THR A 68 -18.06 -1.82 -2.82
N PRO A 69 -17.53 -0.58 -2.86
CA PRO A 69 -18.22 0.54 -3.50
C PRO A 69 -18.44 0.32 -5.01
N LEU A 70 -17.51 -0.34 -5.69
CA LEU A 70 -17.61 -0.63 -7.13
C LEU A 70 -18.72 -1.63 -7.43
N LEU A 71 -18.94 -2.60 -6.53
CA LEU A 71 -20.03 -3.58 -6.64
C LEU A 71 -21.39 -2.90 -6.52
N PHE A 72 -21.55 -1.95 -5.59
CA PHE A 72 -22.79 -1.18 -5.44
C PHE A 72 -23.12 -0.30 -6.65
N VAL A 73 -22.10 0.25 -7.31
CA VAL A 73 -22.26 1.07 -8.53
C VAL A 73 -22.48 0.20 -9.79
N GLY A 74 -22.28 -1.12 -9.69
CA GLY A 74 -22.50 -2.04 -10.80
C GLY A 74 -21.42 -1.95 -11.89
N VAL A 75 -20.15 -1.79 -11.49
CA VAL A 75 -19.03 -1.73 -12.45
C VAL A 75 -18.95 -3.03 -13.27
N PRO A 76 -18.83 -2.95 -14.61
CA PRO A 76 -18.75 -4.15 -15.46
C PRO A 76 -17.58 -5.08 -15.10
N GLN A 77 -17.79 -6.40 -15.22
CA GLN A 77 -16.78 -7.40 -14.85
C GLN A 77 -15.44 -7.21 -15.58
N ASN A 78 -15.46 -6.88 -16.87
CA ASN A 78 -14.24 -6.62 -17.64
C ASN A 78 -13.44 -5.42 -17.08
N VAL A 79 -14.10 -4.40 -16.54
CA VAL A 79 -13.44 -3.26 -15.88
C VAL A 79 -12.85 -3.69 -14.55
N LEU A 80 -13.53 -4.54 -13.77
CA LEU A 80 -12.98 -5.11 -12.53
C LEU A 80 -11.76 -5.97 -12.80
N MET A 81 -11.76 -6.77 -13.87
CA MET A 81 -10.59 -7.57 -14.27
C MET A 81 -9.40 -6.67 -14.65
N LEU A 82 -9.63 -5.58 -15.39
CA LEU A 82 -8.60 -4.60 -15.71
C LEU A 82 -8.08 -3.89 -14.45
N LEU A 83 -8.95 -3.60 -13.49
CA LEU A 83 -8.55 -3.03 -12.20
C LEU A 83 -7.62 -3.97 -11.43
N VAL A 84 -7.89 -5.28 -11.40
CA VAL A 84 -6.99 -6.26 -10.77
C VAL A 84 -5.59 -6.23 -11.40
N VAL A 85 -5.51 -6.20 -12.74
CA VAL A 85 -4.23 -6.07 -13.45
C VAL A 85 -3.54 -4.75 -13.09
N ALA A 86 -4.27 -3.64 -13.08
CA ALA A 86 -3.73 -2.33 -12.71
C ALA A 86 -3.20 -2.31 -11.28
N VAL A 87 -3.90 -2.94 -10.32
CA VAL A 87 -3.48 -3.05 -8.91
C VAL A 87 -2.17 -3.84 -8.81
N VAL A 88 -2.06 -4.99 -9.47
CA VAL A 88 -0.84 -5.81 -9.44
C VAL A 88 0.35 -5.03 -10.03
N LEU A 89 0.17 -4.39 -11.19
CA LEU A 89 1.21 -3.57 -11.80
C LEU A 89 1.61 -2.41 -10.90
N GLN A 90 0.64 -1.74 -10.29
CA GLN A 90 0.90 -0.62 -9.38
C GLN A 90 1.64 -1.07 -8.13
N LEU A 91 1.28 -2.20 -7.50
CA LEU A 91 2.00 -2.74 -6.35
C LEU A 91 3.46 -3.02 -6.68
N LEU A 92 3.74 -3.62 -7.85
CA LEU A 92 5.11 -3.87 -8.31
C LEU A 92 5.88 -2.56 -8.53
N LEU A 93 5.26 -1.58 -9.19
CA LEU A 93 5.90 -0.28 -9.49
C LEU A 93 6.12 0.56 -8.23
N GLN A 94 5.16 0.58 -7.32
CA GLN A 94 5.18 1.34 -6.07
C GLN A 94 6.25 0.83 -5.10
N HIS A 95 6.57 -0.46 -5.13
CA HIS A 95 7.63 -1.04 -4.27
C HIS A 95 8.98 -1.21 -4.98
N SER A 96 9.02 -0.97 -6.29
CA SER A 96 10.22 -1.21 -7.09
C SER A 96 11.46 -0.45 -6.61
N ASN A 97 12.62 -1.06 -6.79
CA ASN A 97 13.95 -0.45 -6.67
C ASN A 97 14.44 0.21 -7.97
N VAL A 98 13.57 0.28 -8.99
CA VAL A 98 13.89 0.91 -10.26
C VAL A 98 13.83 2.43 -10.09
N ALA A 99 14.90 3.12 -10.49
CA ALA A 99 14.89 4.56 -10.59
C ALA A 99 14.09 4.97 -11.84
N TYR A 100 12.93 5.61 -11.65
CA TYR A 100 12.16 6.22 -12.73
C TYR A 100 11.70 7.63 -12.33
N PHE A 101 11.56 8.50 -13.32
CA PHE A 101 11.18 9.89 -13.13
C PHE A 101 9.79 10.17 -13.70
N THR A 102 8.89 10.69 -12.87
CA THR A 102 7.53 11.08 -13.27
C THR A 102 7.31 12.60 -13.27
N GLY A 103 8.37 13.37 -13.02
CA GLY A 103 8.29 14.83 -12.96
C GLY A 103 7.27 15.32 -11.94
N PRO A 104 6.43 16.32 -12.30
CA PRO A 104 5.41 16.86 -11.41
C PRO A 104 4.36 15.84 -10.94
N LEU A 105 4.16 14.74 -11.69
CA LEU A 105 3.15 13.73 -11.34
C LEU A 105 3.42 13.04 -10.01
N ARG A 106 4.68 13.05 -9.50
CA ARG A 106 5.02 12.57 -8.15
C ARG A 106 4.20 13.22 -7.03
N ARG A 107 3.62 14.41 -7.27
CA ARG A 107 2.79 15.11 -6.28
C ARG A 107 1.42 14.46 -6.10
N VAL A 108 0.97 13.66 -7.05
CA VAL A 108 -0.36 13.06 -7.09
C VAL A 108 -0.29 11.54 -7.14
N LEU A 109 0.72 10.97 -7.78
CA LEU A 109 0.90 9.52 -7.89
C LEU A 109 1.63 8.95 -6.68
N ALA A 110 1.14 7.84 -6.15
CA ALA A 110 1.77 7.08 -5.07
C ALA A 110 2.91 6.19 -5.61
N ILE A 111 3.90 6.81 -6.26
CA ILE A 111 5.06 6.14 -6.87
C ILE A 111 6.08 5.66 -5.84
N ASN A 112 7.06 4.86 -6.26
CA ASN A 112 8.07 4.31 -5.36
C ASN A 112 8.86 5.34 -4.57
N ALA A 113 9.26 6.46 -5.17
CA ALA A 113 9.99 7.51 -4.46
C ALA A 113 9.18 8.10 -3.30
N VAL A 114 7.85 8.14 -3.42
CA VAL A 114 6.94 8.66 -2.40
C VAL A 114 6.59 7.57 -1.39
N HIS A 115 6.21 6.38 -1.86
CA HIS A 115 5.81 5.28 -0.99
C HIS A 115 6.98 4.70 -0.17
N ARG A 116 8.23 4.93 -0.55
CA ARG A 116 9.38 4.54 0.31
C ARG A 116 9.36 5.19 1.68
N PHE A 117 8.84 6.41 1.82
CA PHE A 117 8.69 7.08 3.12
C PHE A 117 7.74 6.32 4.05
N HIS A 118 6.69 5.74 3.47
CA HIS A 118 5.74 4.93 4.22
C HIS A 118 6.41 3.73 4.93
N HIS A 119 7.41 3.14 4.29
CA HIS A 119 8.14 1.98 4.81
C HIS A 119 9.27 2.34 5.79
N LEU A 120 9.38 3.61 6.21
CA LEU A 120 10.30 4.00 7.28
C LEU A 120 9.92 3.27 8.58
N ASN A 121 10.94 2.89 9.35
CA ASN A 121 10.80 1.89 10.41
C ASN A 121 10.19 2.40 11.72
N THR A 122 9.92 3.71 11.82
CA THR A 122 9.23 4.36 12.93
C THR A 122 7.88 4.91 12.46
N ALA A 123 6.88 4.89 13.35
CA ALA A 123 5.58 5.49 13.05
C ALA A 123 5.68 7.02 12.86
N GLU A 124 6.64 7.69 13.51
CA GLU A 124 6.85 9.13 13.40
C GLU A 124 7.22 9.57 11.98
N GLU A 125 7.98 8.73 11.25
CA GLU A 125 8.38 9.01 9.87
C GLU A 125 7.54 8.22 8.84
N GLY A 126 7.04 7.04 9.21
CA GLY A 126 6.40 6.05 8.31
C GLY A 126 4.88 6.15 8.17
N ASP A 127 4.18 6.86 9.06
CA ASP A 127 2.71 7.01 9.02
C ASP A 127 2.25 8.04 7.96
N VAL A 128 2.72 7.87 6.72
CA VAL A 128 2.49 8.76 5.57
C VAL A 128 2.25 7.96 4.30
N ASN A 129 1.64 8.56 3.28
CA ASN A 129 1.53 8.02 1.91
C ASN A 129 0.90 6.62 1.80
N PHE A 130 -0.28 6.45 2.37
CA PHE A 130 -1.03 5.19 2.41
C PHE A 130 -1.68 4.80 1.07
N GLY A 131 -1.81 5.72 0.11
CA GLY A 131 -2.47 5.45 -1.16
C GLY A 131 -1.75 4.42 -2.02
N LEU A 132 -2.51 3.66 -2.83
CA LEU A 132 -1.98 2.65 -3.75
C LEU A 132 -1.63 3.27 -5.10
N PHE A 133 -2.57 4.00 -5.71
CA PHE A 133 -2.38 4.65 -6.99
C PHE A 133 -2.03 6.12 -6.85
N THR A 134 -2.71 6.82 -5.95
CA THR A 134 -2.60 8.28 -5.79
C THR A 134 -2.42 8.69 -4.33
N THR A 135 -1.86 9.87 -4.10
CA THR A 135 -1.78 10.52 -2.78
C THR A 135 -2.96 11.46 -2.54
N LEU A 136 -4.03 11.37 -3.33
CA LEU A 136 -5.17 12.29 -3.21
C LEU A 136 -5.86 12.16 -1.85
N THR A 137 -6.16 10.92 -1.45
CA THR A 137 -6.75 10.64 -0.13
C THR A 137 -5.78 11.00 0.99
N ASP A 138 -4.48 10.73 0.82
CA ASP A 138 -3.45 11.15 1.78
C ASP A 138 -3.42 12.66 2.00
N ARG A 139 -3.59 13.46 0.93
CA ARG A 139 -3.67 14.91 1.04
C ARG A 139 -4.89 15.37 1.83
N LEU A 140 -6.02 14.70 1.66
CA LEU A 140 -7.23 14.98 2.44
C LEU A 140 -7.07 14.60 3.92
N LEU A 141 -6.33 13.53 4.20
CA LEU A 141 -6.01 13.08 5.57
C LEU A 141 -4.86 13.85 6.22
N GLY A 142 -4.12 14.67 5.46
CA GLY A 142 -2.93 15.36 5.94
C GLY A 142 -1.69 14.45 6.10
N THR A 143 -1.68 13.30 5.41
CA THR A 143 -0.63 12.25 5.51
C THR A 143 0.25 12.18 4.27
N ALA A 144 0.05 13.06 3.28
CA ALA A 144 0.90 13.11 2.09
C ALA A 144 2.24 13.78 2.43
N TYR A 145 3.35 13.06 2.22
CA TYR A 145 4.69 13.53 2.57
C TYR A 145 5.72 13.16 1.51
N PHE A 146 6.67 14.06 1.26
CA PHE A 146 7.83 13.77 0.40
C PHE A 146 8.95 14.77 0.68
N ASP A 147 10.16 14.26 0.87
CA ASP A 147 11.39 15.06 0.98
C ASP A 147 12.35 14.64 -0.15
N SER A 148 12.75 15.59 -1.00
CA SER A 148 13.68 15.29 -2.11
C SER A 148 15.12 15.07 -1.67
N GLU A 149 15.50 15.57 -0.49
CA GLU A 149 16.87 15.50 0.03
C GLU A 149 17.09 14.25 0.90
N ARG A 150 16.01 13.63 1.39
CA ARG A 150 16.09 12.42 2.22
C ARG A 150 16.41 11.20 1.36
N THR A 151 17.60 10.65 1.57
CA THR A 151 17.97 9.33 1.05
C THR A 151 17.50 8.24 2.01
N ILE A 152 16.73 7.26 1.51
CA ILE A 152 16.22 6.14 2.30
C ILE A 152 17.06 4.89 1.98
N GLY A 153 17.81 4.41 2.98
CA GLY A 153 18.63 3.22 2.92
C GLY A 153 18.00 2.02 3.63
N THR A 154 18.69 0.88 3.58
CA THR A 154 18.21 -0.38 4.21
C THR A 154 18.13 -0.33 5.73
N LYS A 155 18.86 0.59 6.37
CA LYS A 155 18.83 0.80 7.82
C LYS A 155 17.56 1.53 8.28
N ASP A 156 16.91 2.25 7.37
CA ASP A 156 15.71 3.03 7.65
C ASP A 156 14.42 2.20 7.49
N LEU A 157 14.53 0.97 6.99
CA LEU A 157 13.40 0.08 6.68
C LEU A 157 13.22 -1.01 7.74
N GLY A 158 12.04 -1.65 7.74
CA GLY A 158 11.65 -2.69 8.69
C GLY A 158 10.75 -2.13 9.78
N ILE A 159 10.78 -2.74 10.96
CA ILE A 159 9.97 -2.32 12.11
C ILE A 159 10.92 -2.10 13.30
N ALA A 160 11.14 -0.84 13.70
CA ALA A 160 12.12 -0.50 14.72
C ALA A 160 11.79 -1.13 16.09
N SER A 161 10.50 -1.21 16.43
CA SER A 161 10.02 -1.86 17.66
C SER A 161 10.15 -3.38 17.65
N THR A 162 10.33 -4.00 16.47
CA THR A 162 10.49 -5.46 16.30
C THR A 162 11.63 -5.77 15.33
N PRO A 163 12.90 -5.49 15.69
CA PRO A 163 14.04 -5.58 14.76
C PRO A 163 14.34 -7.02 14.30
N ASN A 164 13.88 -8.01 15.09
CA ASN A 164 14.00 -9.44 14.85
C ASN A 164 12.70 -10.07 14.31
N TYR A 165 11.93 -9.32 13.51
CA TYR A 165 10.76 -9.88 12.82
C TYR A 165 11.17 -11.13 12.00
N PRO A 166 10.38 -12.22 11.99
CA PRO A 166 10.76 -13.46 11.32
C PRO A 166 11.12 -13.25 9.84
N ALA A 167 12.14 -13.96 9.36
CA ALA A 167 12.53 -13.94 7.94
C ALA A 167 11.73 -14.96 7.11
N ASP A 168 11.37 -16.10 7.70
CA ASP A 168 10.57 -17.13 7.04
C ASP A 168 9.13 -16.66 6.88
N TYR A 169 8.63 -16.64 5.64
CA TYR A 169 7.29 -16.13 5.33
C TYR A 169 6.19 -16.85 6.12
N TRP A 170 6.30 -18.17 6.31
CA TRP A 170 5.34 -18.91 7.13
C TRP A 170 5.31 -18.42 8.59
N GLN A 171 6.47 -18.10 9.16
CA GLN A 171 6.55 -17.53 10.50
C GLN A 171 6.01 -16.10 10.54
N GLN A 172 6.22 -15.32 9.48
CA GLN A 172 5.61 -13.99 9.34
C GLN A 172 4.08 -14.09 9.31
N LEU A 173 3.50 -15.06 8.60
CA LEU A 173 2.04 -15.27 8.56
C LEU A 173 1.45 -15.68 9.92
N MET A 174 2.21 -16.39 10.75
CA MET A 174 1.78 -16.73 12.11
C MET A 174 2.00 -15.59 13.11
N GLN A 175 2.92 -14.66 12.82
CA GLN A 175 3.32 -13.59 13.73
C GLN A 175 2.14 -12.74 14.24
N PRO A 176 1.16 -12.33 13.41
CA PRO A 176 -0.01 -11.57 13.87
C PRO A 176 -0.83 -12.25 14.95
N PHE A 177 -0.73 -13.58 15.14
CA PHE A 177 -1.51 -14.34 16.11
C PHE A 177 -0.71 -14.74 17.35
N ARG A 178 0.60 -14.47 17.37
CA ARG A 178 1.43 -14.72 18.55
C ARG A 178 1.14 -13.69 19.62
N ARG A 179 1.12 -14.11 20.89
CA ARG A 179 1.02 -13.17 22.01
C ARG A 179 2.30 -12.37 22.09
N ASP A 180 2.18 -11.07 22.29
CA ASP A 180 3.32 -10.24 22.68
C ASP A 180 3.85 -10.81 23.99
N LYS A 181 5.14 -11.15 24.04
CA LYS A 181 5.79 -11.48 25.29
C LYS A 181 5.88 -10.17 26.07
N THR A 182 4.91 -9.97 26.97
CA THR A 182 4.95 -8.93 28.01
C THR A 182 6.19 -9.10 28.87
#